data_AF-A0A6C0HB57-F1
#
_entry.id   AF-A0A6C0HB57-F1
#
_cell.length_a   1.000
_cell.length_b   1.000
_cell.length_c   1.000
_cell.angle_alpha   90.00
_cell.angle_beta   90.00
_cell.angle_gamma   90.00
#
_symmetry.space_group_name_H-M   'P 1'
#
loop_
_entity.id
_entity.type
_entity.pdbx_description
1 polymer ?
#
loop_
_entity_poly.entity_id
_entity_poly.type
_entity_poly.pdbx_seq_one_letter_code
_entity_poly.pdbx_strand_id
1 'polypeptide(L)'
;MTTNTPPDITDQLNKTLAQINTYIENSAEELRCGPDCQALEATKTLKEKYEAAKANVASAPGELQTAEKNYYTYIMGTSGYNDYITNKLTDQANTVKKNIQTVTNTLINEMKNLNDTYKTSYSSYTYLSKLDKKYNDEIDELEQNIEKASITTGDVTTNDRKTYYEKQNYDDLLEYYKISLWLFYILLIVFTIMLFVMNRGMSIVKKILFFVFFLFFPIFSTSIALWMIRIFYNFTELFPSNVYTKI
;
A
#
# COMPACT_ATOMS: atom_id res chain seq x y z
N MET A 1 85.04 37.68 22.62
CA MET A 1 84.81 38.74 21.62
C MET A 1 84.45 38.06 20.32
N THR A 2 83.17 38.09 19.97
CA THR A 2 82.62 37.56 18.71
C THR A 2 82.88 38.56 17.59
N THR A 3 83.75 38.22 16.65
CA THR A 3 83.98 39.02 15.45
C THR A 3 82.91 38.65 14.41
N ASN A 4 81.87 39.49 14.34
CA ASN A 4 80.93 39.51 13.22
C ASN A 4 81.67 39.98 11.96
N THR A 5 82.09 39.04 11.13
CA THR A 5 82.44 39.33 9.74
C THR A 5 81.15 39.53 8.93
N PRO A 6 81.02 40.62 8.17
CA PRO A 6 79.84 40.87 7.35
C PRO A 6 79.67 39.77 6.30
N PRO A 7 78.42 39.38 5.96
CA PRO A 7 78.19 38.33 4.98
C PRO A 7 78.84 38.71 3.64
N ASP A 8 79.56 37.75 3.06
CA ASP A 8 80.20 37.86 1.76
C ASP A 8 79.14 38.13 0.69
N ILE A 9 79.15 39.36 0.19
CA ILE A 9 78.20 39.88 -0.81
C ILE A 9 78.24 39.01 -2.08
N THR A 10 79.37 38.36 -2.35
CA THR A 10 79.60 37.51 -3.53
C THR A 10 78.82 36.19 -3.45
N ASP A 11 78.74 35.58 -2.25
CA ASP A 11 77.97 34.35 -2.02
C ASP A 11 76.46 34.60 -2.06
N GLN A 12 76.01 35.74 -1.53
CA GLN A 12 74.62 36.16 -1.68
C GLN A 12 74.28 36.42 -3.16
N LEU A 13 75.15 37.10 -3.91
CA LEU A 13 74.95 37.36 -5.34
C LEU A 13 74.87 36.07 -6.17
N ASN A 14 75.75 35.10 -5.91
CA ASN A 14 75.75 33.80 -6.58
C ASN A 14 74.48 33.00 -6.27
N LYS A 15 74.01 33.03 -5.03
CA LYS A 15 72.76 32.37 -4.62
C LYS A 15 71.54 33.03 -5.25
N THR A 16 71.52 34.36 -5.36
CA THR A 16 70.46 35.10 -6.04
C THR A 16 70.48 34.86 -7.56
N LEU A 17 71.65 34.77 -8.19
CA LEU A 17 71.80 34.40 -9.60
C LEU A 17 71.31 32.98 -9.88
N ALA A 18 71.63 32.02 -9.02
CA ALA A 18 71.11 30.66 -9.14
C ALA A 18 69.59 30.63 -9.03
N GLN A 19 69.01 31.36 -8.06
CA GLN A 19 67.56 31.49 -7.92
C GLN A 19 66.92 32.14 -9.15
N ILE A 20 67.49 33.22 -9.67
CA ILE A 20 67.00 33.90 -10.89
C ILE A 20 67.04 32.95 -12.09
N ASN A 21 68.12 32.17 -12.26
CA ASN A 21 68.19 31.19 -13.34
C ASN A 21 67.13 30.10 -13.20
N THR A 22 66.87 29.60 -11.99
CA THR A 22 65.77 28.65 -11.75
C THR A 22 64.40 29.25 -12.00
N TYR A 23 64.17 30.53 -11.64
CA TYR A 23 62.93 31.23 -11.96
C TYR A 23 62.78 31.47 -13.47
N ILE A 24 63.85 31.83 -14.18
CA ILE A 24 63.84 32.00 -15.63
C ILE A 24 63.56 30.67 -16.32
N GLU A 25 64.16 29.56 -15.86
CA GLU A 25 63.88 28.22 -16.40
C GLU A 25 62.42 27.81 -16.17
N ASN A 26 61.92 27.92 -14.93
CA ASN A 26 60.53 27.60 -14.59
C ASN A 26 59.54 28.49 -15.36
N SER A 27 59.78 29.80 -15.45
CA SER A 27 58.92 30.72 -16.20
C SER A 27 59.03 30.52 -17.71
N ALA A 28 60.20 30.16 -18.25
CA ALA A 28 60.36 29.82 -19.66
C ALA A 28 59.64 28.50 -20.01
N GLU A 29 59.59 27.54 -19.08
CA GLU A 29 58.85 26.29 -19.23
C GLU A 29 57.33 26.52 -19.17
N GLU A 30 56.85 27.35 -18.23
CA GLU A 30 55.45 27.79 -18.17
C GLU A 30 55.03 28.65 -19.38
N LEU A 31 55.93 29.48 -19.93
CA LEU A 31 55.64 30.29 -21.12
C LEU A 31 55.69 29.49 -22.43
N ARG A 32 56.39 28.35 -22.47
CA ARG A 32 56.43 27.46 -23.65
C ARG A 32 55.16 26.62 -23.79
N CYS A 33 54.41 26.43 -22.72
CA CYS A 33 53.29 25.50 -22.63
C CYS A 33 52.11 26.20 -21.92
N GLY A 34 51.11 26.67 -22.67
CA GLY A 34 49.93 27.33 -22.11
C GLY A 34 49.07 26.42 -21.21
N PRO A 35 47.99 26.94 -20.59
CA PRO A 35 47.19 26.22 -19.59
C PRO A 35 46.68 24.84 -20.05
N ASP A 36 46.31 24.71 -21.32
CA ASP A 36 45.85 23.44 -21.90
C ASP A 36 46.98 22.40 -22.00
N CYS A 37 48.19 22.85 -22.27
CA CYS A 37 49.37 22.02 -22.38
C CYS A 37 49.81 21.52 -20.97
N GLN A 38 49.77 22.38 -19.96
CA GLN A 38 50.01 21.99 -18.56
C GLN A 38 48.96 21.00 -18.05
N ALA A 39 47.68 21.22 -18.40
CA ALA A 39 46.59 20.30 -18.05
C ALA A 39 46.76 18.93 -18.74
N LEU A 40 47.21 18.92 -20.00
CA LEU A 40 47.50 17.69 -20.74
C LEU A 40 48.66 16.91 -20.11
N GLU A 41 49.73 17.60 -19.72
CA GLU A 41 50.89 16.98 -19.07
C GLU A 41 50.51 16.42 -17.70
N ALA A 42 49.79 17.18 -16.87
CA ALA A 42 49.25 16.70 -15.60
C ALA A 42 48.36 15.46 -15.78
N THR A 43 47.49 15.47 -16.80
CA THR A 43 46.62 14.33 -17.14
C THR A 43 47.45 13.11 -17.57
N LYS A 44 48.49 13.30 -18.39
CA LYS A 44 49.39 12.22 -18.81
C LYS A 44 50.13 11.62 -17.62
N THR A 45 50.69 12.44 -16.74
CA THR A 45 51.36 11.98 -15.51
C THR A 45 50.40 11.21 -14.60
N LEU A 46 49.16 11.68 -14.43
CA LEU A 46 48.16 10.98 -13.64
C LEU A 46 47.77 9.63 -14.25
N LYS A 47 47.62 9.57 -15.58
CA LYS A 47 47.35 8.33 -16.30
C LYS A 47 48.49 7.33 -16.16
N GLU A 48 49.74 7.78 -16.29
CA GLU A 48 50.93 6.94 -16.09
C GLU A 48 50.99 6.38 -14.67
N LYS A 49 50.73 7.21 -13.65
CA LYS A 49 50.63 6.76 -12.25
C LYS A 49 49.52 5.74 -12.04
N TYR A 50 48.36 5.94 -12.66
CA TYR A 50 47.24 5.01 -12.59
C TYR A 50 47.57 3.66 -13.24
N GLU A 51 48.13 3.65 -14.44
CA GLU A 51 48.50 2.40 -15.13
C GLU A 51 49.65 1.68 -14.39
N ALA A 52 50.61 2.40 -13.82
CA ALA A 52 51.64 1.82 -12.96
C ALA A 52 51.04 1.19 -11.70
N ALA A 53 50.10 1.86 -11.03
CA ALA A 53 49.40 1.31 -9.89
C ALA A 53 48.59 0.05 -10.25
N LYS A 54 47.93 0.06 -11.41
CA LYS A 54 47.21 -1.09 -11.95
C LYS A 54 48.14 -2.28 -12.26
N ALA A 55 49.30 -2.02 -12.84
CA ALA A 55 50.32 -3.03 -13.09
C ALA A 55 50.84 -3.63 -11.77
N ASN A 56 51.11 -2.80 -10.76
CA ASN A 56 51.54 -3.26 -9.43
C ASN A 56 50.47 -4.13 -8.76
N VAL A 57 49.19 -3.77 -8.87
CA VAL A 57 48.09 -4.60 -8.34
C VAL A 57 48.02 -5.96 -9.06
N ALA A 58 48.33 -6.00 -10.35
CA ALA A 58 48.34 -7.23 -11.12
C ALA A 58 49.57 -8.12 -10.80
N SER A 59 50.74 -7.55 -10.55
CA SER A 59 51.98 -8.30 -10.26
C SER A 59 52.14 -8.70 -8.79
N ALA A 60 51.63 -7.89 -7.85
CA ALA A 60 51.80 -8.08 -6.41
C ALA A 60 51.43 -9.48 -5.89
N PRO A 61 50.35 -10.15 -6.35
CA PRO A 61 50.03 -11.50 -5.90
C PRO A 61 51.12 -12.54 -6.24
N GLY A 62 51.72 -12.44 -7.43
CA GLY A 62 52.78 -13.36 -7.88
C GLY A 62 54.09 -13.12 -7.13
N GLU A 63 54.43 -11.85 -6.90
CA GLU A 63 55.59 -11.47 -6.08
C GLU A 63 55.44 -11.97 -4.64
N LEU A 64 54.25 -11.80 -4.04
CA LEU A 64 53.93 -12.30 -2.71
C LEU A 64 54.04 -13.83 -2.63
N GLN A 65 53.51 -14.56 -3.62
CA GLN A 65 53.59 -16.02 -3.65
C GLN A 65 55.04 -16.51 -3.78
N THR A 66 55.86 -15.79 -4.56
CA THR A 66 57.30 -16.09 -4.70
C THR A 66 58.04 -15.83 -3.39
N ALA A 67 57.78 -14.70 -2.73
CA ALA A 67 58.36 -14.37 -1.44
C ALA A 67 57.95 -15.39 -0.36
N GLU A 68 56.67 -15.78 -0.32
CA GLU A 68 56.13 -16.82 0.58
C GLU A 68 56.86 -18.15 0.38
N LYS A 69 57.01 -18.60 -0.87
CA LYS A 69 57.73 -19.83 -1.20
C LYS A 69 59.18 -19.78 -0.74
N ASN A 70 59.89 -18.70 -1.04
CA ASN A 70 61.30 -18.54 -0.67
C ASN A 70 61.48 -18.56 0.85
N TYR A 71 60.63 -17.84 1.58
CA TYR A 71 60.64 -17.78 3.05
C TYR A 71 60.45 -19.16 3.69
N TYR A 72 59.39 -19.88 3.30
CA TYR A 72 59.10 -21.18 3.90
C TYR A 72 60.05 -22.28 3.45
N THR A 73 60.57 -22.21 2.22
CA THR A 73 61.63 -23.13 1.76
C THR A 73 62.92 -22.91 2.54
N TYR A 74 63.25 -21.67 2.91
CA TYR A 74 64.43 -21.36 3.72
C TYR A 74 64.32 -21.92 5.14
N ILE A 75 63.16 -21.79 5.79
CA ILE A 75 62.97 -22.20 7.20
C ILE A 75 62.73 -23.70 7.34
N MET A 76 61.96 -24.31 6.44
CA MET A 76 61.46 -25.68 6.59
C MET A 76 61.94 -26.65 5.50
N GLY A 77 62.73 -26.16 4.55
CA GLY A 77 63.12 -26.90 3.36
C GLY A 77 61.96 -27.08 2.37
N THR A 78 62.27 -27.68 1.21
CA THR A 78 61.29 -27.90 0.13
C THR A 78 60.13 -28.80 0.57
N SER A 79 60.40 -29.83 1.38
CA SER A 79 59.36 -30.73 1.88
C SER A 79 58.37 -29.99 2.79
N GLY A 80 58.87 -29.20 3.75
CA GLY A 80 58.01 -28.44 4.65
C GLY A 80 57.17 -27.38 3.92
N TYR A 81 57.72 -26.74 2.89
CA TYR A 81 56.92 -25.86 2.02
C TYR A 81 55.81 -26.61 1.29
N ASN A 82 56.09 -27.81 0.75
CA ASN A 82 55.08 -28.62 0.07
C ASN A 82 53.94 -29.03 1.01
N ASP A 83 54.26 -29.39 2.26
CA ASP A 83 53.24 -29.72 3.26
C ASP A 83 52.41 -28.48 3.64
N TYR A 84 53.07 -27.33 3.85
CA TYR A 84 52.40 -26.05 4.12
C TYR A 84 51.42 -25.66 3.01
N ILE A 85 51.86 -25.67 1.74
CA ILE A 85 50.99 -25.27 0.63
C ILE A 85 49.86 -26.28 0.42
N THR A 86 50.11 -27.57 0.63
CA THR A 86 49.08 -28.62 0.56
C THR A 86 48.00 -28.39 1.61
N ASN A 87 48.38 -28.08 2.85
CA ASN A 87 47.43 -27.77 3.93
C ASN A 87 46.64 -26.50 3.63
N LYS A 88 47.32 -25.42 3.22
CA LYS A 88 46.68 -24.15 2.83
C LYS A 88 45.64 -24.34 1.70
N LEU A 89 46.01 -25.09 0.66
CA LEU A 89 45.10 -25.40 -0.46
C LEU A 89 43.95 -26.31 -0.03
N THR A 90 44.20 -27.26 0.88
CA THR A 90 43.17 -28.14 1.44
C THR A 90 42.16 -27.34 2.26
N ASP A 91 42.61 -26.40 3.09
CA ASP A 91 41.73 -25.52 3.88
C ASP A 91 40.90 -24.60 2.99
N GLN A 92 41.50 -24.05 1.93
CA GLN A 92 40.78 -23.27 0.92
C GLN A 92 39.72 -24.13 0.21
N ALA A 93 40.08 -25.34 -0.22
CA ALA A 93 39.16 -26.26 -0.87
C ALA A 93 37.99 -26.65 0.06
N ASN A 94 38.27 -26.91 1.34
CA ASN A 94 37.24 -27.20 2.35
C ASN A 94 36.31 -26.02 2.59
N THR A 95 36.85 -24.79 2.60
CA THR A 95 36.06 -23.57 2.72
C THR A 95 35.13 -23.39 1.52
N VAL A 96 35.64 -23.57 0.29
CA VAL A 96 34.84 -23.54 -0.93
C VAL A 96 33.76 -24.62 -0.91
N LYS A 97 34.11 -25.86 -0.53
CA LYS A 97 33.16 -26.96 -0.39
C LYS A 97 32.03 -26.62 0.59
N LYS A 98 32.36 -26.07 1.76
CA LYS A 98 31.37 -25.67 2.77
C LYS A 98 30.45 -24.57 2.25
N ASN A 99 30.99 -23.59 1.53
CA ASN A 99 30.19 -22.51 0.92
C ASN A 99 29.24 -23.06 -0.13
N ILE A 100 29.73 -23.91 -1.04
CA ILE A 100 28.90 -24.57 -2.05
C ILE A 100 27.81 -25.41 -1.38
N GLN A 101 28.14 -26.21 -0.38
CA GLN A 101 27.14 -27.01 0.35
C GLN A 101 26.07 -26.13 1.01
N THR A 102 26.46 -25.00 1.60
CA THR A 102 25.52 -24.07 2.24
C THR A 102 24.56 -23.45 1.22
N VAL A 103 25.09 -22.96 0.10
CA VAL A 103 24.28 -22.38 -0.99
C VAL A 103 23.36 -23.44 -1.60
N THR A 104 23.89 -24.62 -1.93
CA THR A 104 23.12 -25.71 -2.52
C THR A 104 22.02 -26.21 -1.58
N ASN A 105 22.30 -26.37 -0.27
CA ASN A 105 21.27 -26.78 0.69
C ASN A 105 20.16 -25.74 0.82
N THR A 106 20.52 -24.45 0.77
CA THR A 106 19.53 -23.35 0.77
C THR A 106 18.64 -23.43 -0.46
N LEU A 107 19.23 -23.56 -1.66
CA LEU A 107 18.50 -23.72 -2.92
C LEU A 107 17.60 -24.96 -2.93
N ILE A 108 18.08 -26.09 -2.39
CA ILE A 108 17.27 -27.32 -2.28
C ILE A 108 16.04 -27.08 -1.40
N ASN A 109 16.19 -26.38 -0.28
CA ASN A 109 15.07 -26.07 0.60
C ASN A 109 14.08 -25.10 -0.04
N GLU A 110 14.57 -24.08 -0.74
CA GLU A 110 13.72 -23.15 -1.52
C GLU A 110 12.93 -23.90 -2.60
N MET A 111 13.57 -24.80 -3.34
CA MET A 111 12.90 -25.62 -4.36
C MET A 111 11.83 -26.53 -3.75
N LYS A 112 12.09 -27.12 -2.58
CA LYS A 112 11.07 -27.92 -1.85
C LYS A 112 9.87 -27.05 -1.47
N ASN A 113 10.12 -25.88 -0.87
CA ASN A 113 9.05 -24.95 -0.49
C ASN A 113 8.22 -24.50 -1.69
N LEU A 114 8.88 -24.19 -2.81
CA LEU A 114 8.21 -23.82 -4.05
C LEU A 114 7.33 -24.96 -4.59
N ASN A 115 7.86 -26.18 -4.59
CA ASN A 115 7.13 -27.36 -5.03
C ASN A 115 5.91 -27.66 -4.13
N ASP A 116 6.04 -27.50 -2.82
CA ASP A 116 4.93 -27.68 -1.89
C ASP A 116 3.87 -26.57 -2.04
N THR A 117 4.31 -25.32 -2.23
CA THR A 117 3.43 -24.20 -2.55
C THR A 117 2.65 -24.45 -3.84
N TYR A 118 3.34 -24.94 -4.88
CA TYR A 118 2.73 -25.30 -6.16
C TYR A 118 1.68 -26.40 -5.98
N LYS A 119 1.98 -27.47 -5.24
CA LYS A 119 1.01 -28.54 -4.94
C LYS A 119 -0.24 -28.00 -4.24
N THR A 120 -0.07 -27.18 -3.21
CA THR A 120 -1.19 -26.57 -2.49
C THR A 120 -2.04 -25.69 -3.39
N SER A 121 -1.39 -24.89 -4.24
CA SER A 121 -2.06 -24.01 -5.20
C SER A 121 -2.86 -24.81 -6.23
N TYR A 122 -2.26 -25.88 -6.75
CA TYR A 122 -2.91 -26.78 -7.70
C TYR A 122 -4.10 -27.53 -7.09
N SER A 123 -3.98 -28.01 -5.86
CA SER A 123 -5.10 -28.59 -5.12
C SER A 123 -6.22 -27.58 -4.93
N SER A 124 -5.89 -26.35 -4.50
CA SER A 124 -6.87 -25.27 -4.32
C SER A 124 -7.61 -24.94 -5.61
N TYR A 125 -6.88 -24.81 -6.73
CA TYR A 125 -7.46 -24.64 -8.06
C TYR A 125 -8.43 -25.78 -8.42
N THR A 126 -8.03 -27.02 -8.16
CA THR A 126 -8.87 -28.20 -8.43
C THR A 126 -10.15 -28.18 -7.60
N TYR A 127 -10.08 -27.77 -6.33
CA TYR A 127 -11.26 -27.62 -5.48
C TYR A 127 -12.17 -26.50 -5.95
N LEU A 128 -11.62 -25.34 -6.31
CA LEU A 128 -12.39 -24.21 -6.84
C LEU A 128 -13.08 -24.58 -8.14
N SER A 129 -12.41 -25.30 -9.05
CA SER A 129 -13.02 -25.78 -10.30
C SER A 129 -14.18 -26.76 -10.05
N LYS A 130 -14.04 -27.66 -9.06
CA LYS A 130 -15.15 -28.55 -8.68
C LYS A 130 -16.31 -27.79 -8.06
N LEU A 131 -16.02 -26.78 -7.24
CA LEU A 131 -17.03 -25.94 -6.60
C LEU A 131 -17.79 -25.11 -7.63
N ASP A 132 -17.08 -24.50 -8.59
CA ASP A 132 -17.67 -23.76 -9.70
C ASP A 132 -18.61 -24.66 -10.53
N LYS A 133 -18.14 -25.85 -10.91
CA LYS A 133 -18.99 -26.83 -11.58
C LYS A 133 -20.24 -27.16 -10.77
N LYS A 134 -20.08 -27.41 -9.47
CA LYS A 134 -21.21 -27.72 -8.59
C LYS A 134 -22.23 -26.57 -8.56
N TYR A 135 -21.79 -25.32 -8.47
CA TYR A 135 -22.72 -24.18 -8.48
C TYR A 135 -23.43 -24.02 -9.81
N ASN A 136 -22.74 -24.23 -10.93
CA ASN A 136 -23.38 -24.23 -12.25
C ASN A 136 -24.43 -25.35 -12.36
N ASP A 137 -24.10 -26.56 -11.89
CA ASP A 137 -25.05 -27.68 -11.84
C ASP A 137 -26.28 -27.34 -10.94
N GLU A 138 -26.08 -26.70 -9.78
CA GLU A 138 -27.18 -26.26 -8.88
C GLU A 138 -28.03 -25.13 -9.49
N ILE A 139 -27.42 -24.20 -10.24
CA ILE A 139 -28.13 -23.14 -10.95
C ILE A 139 -29.02 -23.74 -12.04
N ASP A 140 -28.46 -24.64 -12.86
CA ASP A 140 -29.21 -25.33 -13.92
C ASP A 140 -30.38 -26.13 -13.32
N GLU A 141 -30.18 -26.79 -12.18
CA GLU A 141 -31.24 -27.50 -11.46
C GLU A 141 -32.32 -26.53 -10.94
N LEU A 142 -31.94 -25.40 -10.37
CA LEU A 142 -32.87 -24.40 -9.87
C LEU A 142 -33.70 -23.79 -11.01
N GLU A 143 -33.08 -23.46 -12.14
CA GLU A 143 -33.77 -22.95 -13.33
C GLU A 143 -34.79 -23.97 -13.84
N GLN A 144 -34.42 -25.24 -13.96
CA GLN A 144 -35.35 -26.30 -14.34
C GLN A 144 -36.48 -26.47 -13.33
N ASN A 145 -36.21 -26.33 -12.03
CA ASN A 145 -37.23 -26.42 -10.99
C ASN A 145 -38.20 -25.23 -11.03
N ILE A 146 -37.71 -24.02 -11.30
CA ILE A 146 -38.54 -22.82 -11.51
C ILE A 146 -39.39 -22.99 -12.77
N GLU A 147 -38.81 -23.45 -13.88
CA GLU A 147 -39.54 -23.71 -15.12
C GLU A 147 -40.66 -24.74 -14.87
N LYS A 148 -40.33 -25.90 -14.28
CA LYS A 148 -41.32 -26.91 -13.90
C LYS A 148 -42.39 -26.34 -12.97
N ALA A 149 -42.02 -25.58 -11.94
CA ALA A 149 -42.98 -24.96 -11.03
C ALA A 149 -43.89 -23.96 -11.76
N SER A 150 -43.37 -23.14 -12.67
CA SER A 150 -44.17 -22.20 -13.47
C SER A 150 -45.15 -22.90 -14.43
N ILE A 151 -44.78 -24.06 -14.98
CA ILE A 151 -45.64 -24.87 -15.85
C ILE A 151 -46.71 -25.60 -15.03
N THR A 152 -46.33 -26.15 -13.86
CA THR A 152 -47.21 -27.03 -13.05
C THR A 152 -48.14 -26.23 -12.13
N THR A 153 -47.70 -25.06 -11.69
CA THR A 153 -48.43 -24.16 -10.81
C THR A 153 -48.35 -22.75 -11.39
N GLY A 154 -49.45 -22.24 -11.93
CA GLY A 154 -49.57 -20.84 -12.37
C GLY A 154 -49.37 -19.79 -11.25
N ASP A 155 -48.91 -20.21 -10.06
CA ASP A 155 -48.70 -19.41 -8.86
C ASP A 155 -47.51 -18.45 -8.92
N VAL A 156 -46.49 -18.72 -9.73
CA VAL A 156 -45.36 -17.77 -9.88
C VAL A 156 -45.86 -16.44 -10.45
N THR A 157 -46.78 -16.49 -11.41
CA THR A 157 -47.45 -15.28 -11.94
C THR A 157 -48.44 -14.64 -10.95
N THR A 158 -48.93 -15.40 -9.97
CA THR A 158 -49.95 -14.91 -9.01
C THR A 158 -49.29 -14.25 -7.80
N ASN A 159 -48.14 -14.73 -7.35
CA ASN A 159 -47.39 -14.14 -6.25
C ASN A 159 -46.73 -12.81 -6.64
N ASP A 160 -46.19 -12.73 -7.86
CA ASP A 160 -45.66 -11.47 -8.40
C ASP A 160 -46.78 -10.42 -8.56
N ARG A 161 -47.98 -10.84 -8.96
CA ARG A 161 -49.18 -9.98 -8.99
C ARG A 161 -49.58 -9.50 -7.61
N LYS A 162 -49.57 -10.37 -6.60
CA LYS A 162 -49.90 -9.98 -5.21
C LYS A 162 -48.91 -8.94 -4.69
N THR A 163 -47.62 -9.16 -4.89
CA THR A 163 -46.56 -8.22 -4.48
C THR A 163 -46.70 -6.87 -5.19
N TYR A 164 -47.04 -6.87 -6.47
CA TYR A 164 -47.31 -5.66 -7.23
C TYR A 164 -48.50 -4.86 -6.66
N TYR A 165 -49.62 -5.51 -6.36
CA TYR A 165 -50.80 -4.83 -5.79
C TYR A 165 -50.57 -4.34 -4.36
N GLU A 166 -49.86 -5.09 -3.53
CA GLU A 166 -49.50 -4.65 -2.17
C GLU A 166 -48.63 -3.39 -2.22
N LYS A 167 -47.66 -3.35 -3.15
CA LYS A 167 -46.82 -2.17 -3.35
C LYS A 167 -47.62 -0.98 -3.88
N GLN A 168 -48.48 -1.19 -4.87
CA GLN A 168 -49.33 -0.13 -5.41
C GLN A 168 -50.24 0.48 -4.34
N ASN A 169 -50.93 -0.35 -3.55
CA ASN A 169 -51.78 0.12 -2.46
C ASN A 169 -51.00 0.88 -1.38
N TYR A 170 -49.76 0.45 -1.10
CA TYR A 170 -48.88 1.14 -0.16
C TYR A 170 -48.46 2.52 -0.68
N ASP A 171 -48.07 2.59 -1.95
CA ASP A 171 -47.67 3.84 -2.61
C ASP A 171 -48.84 4.83 -2.69
N ASP A 172 -50.04 4.35 -3.05
CA ASP A 172 -51.27 5.15 -3.08
C ASP A 172 -51.61 5.69 -1.67
N LEU A 173 -51.51 4.86 -0.63
CA LEU A 173 -51.76 5.26 0.75
C LEU A 173 -50.79 6.37 1.21
N LEU A 174 -49.51 6.27 0.84
CA LEU A 174 -48.52 7.31 1.12
C LEU A 174 -48.85 8.63 0.41
N GLU A 175 -49.37 8.56 -0.82
CA GLU A 175 -49.79 9.75 -1.56
C GLU A 175 -50.99 10.44 -0.90
N TYR A 176 -52.02 9.68 -0.52
CA TYR A 176 -53.17 10.21 0.24
C TYR A 176 -52.75 10.85 1.57
N TYR A 177 -51.79 10.23 2.28
CA TYR A 177 -51.25 10.79 3.51
C TYR A 177 -50.55 12.14 3.28
N LYS A 178 -49.72 12.24 2.23
CA LYS A 178 -49.04 13.50 1.86
C LYS A 178 -50.02 14.60 1.50
N ILE A 179 -51.06 14.30 0.70
CA ILE A 179 -52.10 15.27 0.34
C ILE A 179 -52.86 15.74 1.59
N SER A 180 -53.23 14.81 2.48
CA SER A 180 -53.96 15.12 3.71
C SER A 180 -53.14 16.01 4.65
N LEU A 181 -51.84 15.76 4.76
CA LEU A 181 -50.92 16.56 5.58
C LEU A 181 -50.73 17.98 5.03
N TRP A 182 -50.65 18.13 3.71
CA TRP A 182 -50.64 19.45 3.05
C TRP A 182 -51.93 20.24 3.32
N LEU A 183 -53.09 19.59 3.14
CA LEU A 183 -54.40 20.21 3.39
C LEU A 183 -54.55 20.62 4.86
N PHE A 184 -54.07 19.79 5.80
CA PHE A 184 -54.05 20.10 7.23
C PHE A 184 -53.27 21.39 7.53
N TYR A 185 -52.05 21.55 7.00
CA TYR A 185 -51.25 22.75 7.25
C TYR A 185 -51.86 24.01 6.63
N ILE A 186 -52.50 23.90 5.46
CA ILE A 186 -53.25 25.02 4.87
C ILE A 186 -54.39 25.45 5.81
N LEU A 187 -55.18 24.50 6.31
CA LEU A 187 -56.24 24.79 7.28
C LEU A 187 -55.70 25.36 8.59
N LEU A 188 -54.55 24.87 9.07
CA LEU A 188 -53.90 25.38 10.28
C LEU A 188 -53.51 26.85 10.13
N ILE A 189 -52.95 27.24 8.98
CA ILE A 189 -52.60 28.63 8.70
C ILE A 189 -53.85 29.52 8.70
N VAL A 190 -54.90 29.11 7.99
CA VAL A 190 -56.17 29.85 7.93
C VAL A 190 -56.78 29.98 9.33
N PHE A 191 -56.82 28.90 10.09
CA PHE A 191 -57.29 28.87 11.48
C PHE A 191 -56.48 29.81 12.37
N THR A 192 -55.15 29.81 12.23
CA THR A 192 -54.26 30.67 13.01
C THR A 192 -54.54 32.14 12.72
N ILE A 193 -54.67 32.52 11.44
CA ILE A 193 -55.03 33.89 11.04
C ILE A 193 -56.38 34.28 11.67
N MET A 194 -57.41 33.43 11.54
CA MET A 194 -58.73 33.69 12.12
C MET A 194 -58.67 33.85 13.65
N LEU A 195 -57.86 33.04 14.33
CA LEU A 195 -57.70 33.06 15.78
C LEU A 195 -57.02 34.35 16.29
N PHE A 196 -56.17 34.97 15.47
CA PHE A 196 -55.59 36.29 15.78
C PHE A 196 -56.51 37.45 15.39
N VAL A 197 -57.21 37.37 14.26
CA VAL A 197 -58.15 38.41 13.79
C VAL A 197 -59.37 38.52 14.70
N MET A 198 -59.91 37.40 15.18
CA MET A 198 -61.02 37.40 16.12
C MET A 198 -60.51 37.78 17.52
N ASN A 199 -60.68 39.05 17.88
CA ASN A 199 -60.37 39.58 19.22
C ASN A 199 -61.39 39.11 20.28
N ARG A 200 -61.57 37.78 20.39
CA ARG A 200 -62.30 37.16 21.51
C ARG A 200 -61.31 37.00 22.66
N GLY A 201 -61.77 37.21 23.89
CA GLY A 201 -61.00 37.41 25.14
C GLY A 201 -60.06 36.28 25.62
N MET A 202 -59.52 35.46 24.72
CA MET A 202 -58.45 34.53 25.00
C MET A 202 -57.11 35.29 25.05
N SER A 203 -56.35 35.08 26.13
CA SER A 203 -55.02 35.65 26.28
C SER A 203 -54.06 35.14 25.19
N ILE A 204 -53.12 35.99 24.76
CA ILE A 204 -52.13 35.71 23.71
C ILE A 204 -51.34 34.42 24.01
N VAL A 205 -51.03 34.17 25.29
CA VAL A 205 -50.31 32.96 25.73
C VAL A 205 -51.08 31.68 25.38
N LYS A 206 -52.41 31.66 25.60
CA LYS A 206 -53.24 30.49 25.26
C LYS A 206 -53.32 30.29 23.75
N LYS A 207 -53.40 31.39 22.97
CA LYS A 207 -53.39 31.36 21.50
C LYS A 207 -52.12 30.70 20.95
N ILE A 208 -50.95 31.08 21.48
CA ILE A 208 -49.66 30.51 21.11
C ILE A 208 -49.58 29.02 21.50
N LEU A 209 -50.03 28.66 22.70
CA LEU A 209 -50.03 27.27 23.15
C LEU A 209 -50.89 26.36 22.25
N PHE A 210 -52.08 26.81 21.86
CA PHE A 210 -52.93 26.09 20.90
C PHE A 210 -52.24 25.91 19.55
N PHE A 211 -51.61 26.97 19.01
CA PHE A 211 -50.88 26.87 17.76
C PHE A 211 -49.76 25.82 17.82
N VAL A 212 -48.93 25.87 18.87
CA VAL A 212 -47.84 24.90 19.06
C VAL A 212 -48.39 23.48 19.18
N PHE A 213 -49.49 23.28 19.93
CA PHE A 213 -50.13 21.97 20.04
C PHE A 213 -50.58 21.41 18.69
N PHE A 214 -51.27 22.23 17.88
CA PHE A 214 -51.74 21.79 16.56
C PHE A 214 -50.61 21.63 15.54
N LEU A 215 -49.53 22.40 15.65
CA LEU A 215 -48.35 22.24 14.81
C LEU A 215 -47.72 20.85 14.97
N PHE A 216 -47.66 20.34 16.20
CA PHE A 216 -47.13 19.01 16.49
C PHE A 216 -48.15 17.88 16.35
N PHE A 217 -49.42 18.20 16.06
CA PHE A 217 -50.51 17.22 15.96
C PHE A 217 -50.23 16.03 15.05
N PRO A 218 -49.70 16.20 13.83
CA PRO A 218 -49.44 15.07 12.92
C PRO A 218 -48.45 14.04 13.48
N ILE A 219 -47.55 14.45 14.38
CA ILE A 219 -46.53 13.55 14.95
C ILE A 219 -47.16 12.57 15.92
N PHE A 220 -48.02 13.07 16.83
CA PHE A 220 -48.64 12.21 17.84
C PHE A 220 -49.98 11.60 17.38
N SER A 221 -50.64 12.16 16.38
CA SER A 221 -51.91 11.63 15.86
C SER A 221 -51.78 10.19 15.35
N THR A 222 -50.66 9.87 14.69
CA THR A 222 -50.40 8.51 14.17
C THR A 222 -50.28 7.51 15.31
N SER A 223 -49.56 7.85 16.37
CA SER A 223 -49.43 6.99 17.56
C SER A 223 -50.78 6.78 18.26
N ILE A 224 -51.59 7.83 18.37
CA ILE A 224 -52.94 7.75 18.95
C ILE A 224 -53.85 6.88 18.07
N ALA A 225 -53.81 7.05 16.75
CA ALA A 225 -54.60 6.26 15.81
C ALA A 225 -54.26 4.76 15.89
N LEU A 226 -52.96 4.40 15.89
CA LEU A 226 -52.53 3.01 16.06
C LEU A 226 -52.94 2.43 17.42
N TRP A 227 -52.86 3.24 18.49
CA TRP A 227 -53.32 2.83 19.81
C TRP A 227 -54.84 2.60 19.85
N MET A 228 -55.64 3.48 19.23
CA MET A 228 -57.08 3.31 19.10
C MET A 228 -57.45 2.08 18.26
N ILE A 229 -56.75 1.85 17.14
CA ILE A 229 -56.95 0.67 16.29
C ILE A 229 -56.64 -0.60 17.08
N ARG A 230 -55.54 -0.65 17.83
CA ARG A 230 -55.20 -1.79 18.69
C ARG A 230 -56.26 -2.03 19.75
N ILE A 231 -56.78 -0.98 20.40
CA ILE A 231 -57.88 -1.11 21.37
C ILE A 231 -59.13 -1.64 20.69
N PHE A 232 -59.46 -1.14 19.50
CA PHE A 232 -60.61 -1.59 18.73
C PHE A 232 -60.48 -3.08 18.38
N TYR A 233 -59.34 -3.52 17.85
CA TYR A 233 -59.11 -4.94 17.55
C TYR A 233 -59.22 -5.82 18.80
N ASN A 234 -58.58 -5.42 19.91
CA ASN A 234 -58.68 -6.12 21.18
C ASN A 234 -60.14 -6.18 21.70
N PHE A 235 -60.95 -5.17 21.41
CA PHE A 235 -62.37 -5.14 21.79
C PHE A 235 -63.25 -5.96 20.85
N THR A 236 -62.96 -5.97 19.54
CA THR A 236 -63.69 -6.81 18.57
C THR A 236 -63.40 -8.30 18.74
N GLU A 237 -62.22 -8.67 19.26
CA GLU A 237 -61.91 -10.05 19.65
C GLU A 237 -62.75 -10.55 20.83
N LEU A 238 -63.35 -9.66 21.62
CA LEU A 238 -64.28 -10.02 22.71
C LEU A 238 -65.70 -10.33 22.23
N PHE A 239 -66.06 -9.94 21.00
CA PHE A 239 -67.34 -10.31 20.39
C PHE A 239 -67.19 -11.61 19.59
N PRO A 240 -68.12 -12.57 19.71
CA PRO A 240 -68.05 -13.80 18.93
C PRO A 240 -68.15 -13.49 17.43
N SER A 241 -67.04 -13.68 16.70
CA SER A 241 -67.00 -13.44 15.26
C SER A 241 -67.66 -14.58 14.50
N ASN A 242 -68.72 -14.31 13.75
CA ASN A 242 -69.30 -15.27 12.82
C ASN A 242 -68.41 -15.37 11.55
N VAL A 243 -68.29 -16.58 10.99
CA VAL A 243 -67.31 -16.95 9.96
C VAL A 243 -67.41 -16.12 8.67
N TYR A 244 -68.55 -15.48 8.43
CA TYR A 244 -68.81 -14.67 7.23
C TYR A 244 -68.51 -13.17 7.35
N THR A 245 -68.04 -12.70 8.52
CA THR A 245 -67.78 -11.26 8.78
C THR A 245 -66.36 -11.00 9.24
N LYS A 246 -65.38 -11.76 8.74
CA LYS A 246 -63.97 -11.39 8.88
C LYS A 246 -63.58 -10.48 7.72
N ILE A 247 -63.39 -9.19 8.04
CA ILE A 247 -62.61 -8.24 7.23
C ILE A 247 -61.16 -8.39 7.65
#